data_AF-A0A850WTQ2-F1
#
_entry.id   AF-A0A850WTQ2-F1
#
_cell.length_a   1.000
_cell.length_b   1.000
_cell.length_c   1.000
_cell.angle_alpha   90.00
_cell.angle_beta   90.00
_cell.angle_gamma   90.00
#
_symmetry.space_group_name_H-M   'P 1'
#
loop_
_entity.id
_entity.type
_entity.pdbx_description
1 polymer ?
#
loop_
_entity_poly.entity_id
_entity_poly.type
_entity_poly.pdbx_seq_one_letter_code
_entity_poly.pdbx_strand_id
1 'polypeptide(L)'
;YRQAQAAVLDALPRLRKLQIPTRRPDDYFAEMAKSDQQMQKIRQKLKSKQEAMERSEKAKQLRAMRKYGKKVTCCRYLLRLKISIFCGGSCYIFALAGLSDKLDFLDEEQTPSQGNKKGSASQRTKKGPNAKRRYKNQKFGFGGKKKGSKWNTKESFNDVSSFQAKVAHNKGPGKGGKGGKKSLNKRPGKRARQKMKSRAR
;
A
#
# COMPACT_ATOMS: atom_id res chain seq x y z
N TYR A 1 25.81 -2.21 -33.47
CA TYR A 1 25.02 -3.33 -32.90
C TYR A 1 24.41 -4.25 -33.95
N ARG A 2 23.71 -3.75 -34.99
CA ARG A 2 23.07 -4.61 -36.01
C ARG A 2 24.03 -5.56 -36.73
N GLN A 3 25.20 -5.07 -37.14
CA GLN A 3 26.24 -5.90 -37.77
C GLN A 3 26.72 -7.06 -36.88
N ALA A 4 26.97 -6.78 -35.60
CA ALA A 4 27.37 -7.82 -34.63
C ALA A 4 26.26 -8.85 -34.39
N GLN A 5 25.00 -8.41 -34.33
CA GLN A 5 23.85 -9.30 -34.19
C GLN A 5 23.68 -10.20 -35.42
N ALA A 6 23.79 -9.64 -36.63
CA ALA A 6 23.72 -10.39 -37.88
C ALA A 6 24.83 -11.46 -37.94
N ALA A 7 26.07 -11.09 -37.61
CA ALA A 7 27.19 -12.02 -37.57
C ALA A 7 26.97 -13.18 -36.58
N VAL A 8 26.38 -12.92 -35.40
CA VAL A 8 26.03 -13.98 -34.43
C VAL A 8 24.95 -14.90 -34.99
N LEU A 9 23.91 -14.35 -35.63
CA LEU A 9 22.84 -15.14 -36.24
C LEU A 9 23.34 -16.03 -37.37
N ASP A 10 24.32 -15.57 -38.15
CA ASP A 10 24.95 -16.35 -39.22
C ASP A 10 25.91 -17.42 -38.69
N ALA A 11 26.64 -17.15 -37.60
CA ALA A 11 27.64 -18.05 -37.03
C ALA A 11 27.03 -19.21 -36.22
N LEU A 12 25.99 -18.95 -35.43
CA LEU A 12 25.33 -19.97 -34.59
C LEU A 12 24.88 -21.24 -35.35
N PRO A 13 24.20 -21.17 -36.52
CA PRO A 13 23.78 -22.36 -37.24
C PRO A 13 24.98 -23.16 -37.78
N ARG A 14 26.07 -22.49 -38.17
CA ARG A 14 27.31 -23.14 -38.63
C ARG A 14 27.95 -23.95 -37.48
N LEU A 15 28.04 -23.35 -36.30
CA LEU A 15 28.59 -24.02 -35.10
C LEU A 15 27.73 -25.20 -34.63
N ARG A 16 26.40 -25.10 -34.76
CA ARG A 16 25.48 -26.21 -34.47
C ARG A 16 25.64 -27.38 -35.44
N LYS A 17 25.86 -27.13 -36.74
CA LYS A 17 26.16 -28.18 -37.73
C LYS A 17 27.43 -28.96 -37.37
N LEU A 18 28.43 -28.25 -36.81
CA LEU A 18 29.68 -28.83 -36.32
C LEU A 18 29.56 -29.44 -34.91
N GLN A 19 28.34 -29.47 -34.33
CA GLN A 19 28.05 -30.00 -32.99
C GLN A 19 28.85 -29.35 -31.84
N ILE A 20 29.23 -28.07 -32.01
CA ILE A 20 29.96 -27.33 -30.97
C ILE A 20 28.95 -26.69 -30.00
N PRO A 21 29.06 -26.93 -28.67
CA PRO A 21 28.21 -26.30 -27.68
C PRO A 21 28.52 -24.80 -27.57
N THR A 22 27.54 -23.95 -27.86
CA THR A 22 27.71 -22.49 -27.91
C THR A 22 27.18 -21.76 -26.67
N ARG A 23 26.26 -22.37 -25.93
CA ARG A 23 25.66 -21.77 -24.73
C ARG A 23 26.47 -22.16 -23.49
N ARG A 24 26.79 -21.17 -22.66
CA ARG A 24 27.34 -21.41 -21.32
C ARG A 24 26.29 -22.11 -20.44
N PRO A 25 26.59 -23.28 -19.86
CA PRO A 25 25.74 -23.91 -18.84
C PRO A 25 25.67 -23.06 -17.57
N ASP A 26 24.51 -23.05 -16.91
CA ASP A 26 24.30 -22.25 -15.70
C ASP A 26 25.10 -22.78 -14.49
N ASP A 27 25.45 -24.06 -14.49
CA ASP A 27 26.17 -24.75 -13.41
C ASP A 27 27.70 -24.77 -13.58
N TYR A 28 28.21 -24.09 -14.62
CA TYR A 28 29.65 -23.99 -14.88
C TYR A 28 30.22 -22.66 -14.35
N PHE A 29 30.75 -22.69 -13.13
CA PHE A 29 31.32 -21.54 -12.41
C PHE A 29 32.81 -21.36 -12.70
N ALA A 30 33.14 -20.90 -13.92
CA ALA A 30 34.47 -20.41 -14.26
C ALA A 30 34.58 -18.89 -14.04
N GLU A 31 35.82 -18.38 -13.97
CA GLU A 31 36.08 -16.94 -13.87
C GLU A 31 35.51 -16.19 -15.08
N MET A 32 34.80 -15.10 -14.82
CA MET A 32 34.16 -14.26 -15.85
C MET A 32 34.95 -12.95 -16.00
N ALA A 33 34.82 -12.30 -17.15
CA ALA A 33 35.50 -11.03 -17.45
C ALA A 33 35.24 -9.89 -16.43
N LYS A 34 34.21 -9.99 -15.60
CA LYS A 34 33.92 -9.07 -14.49
C LYS A 34 33.55 -9.85 -13.25
N SER A 35 34.00 -9.35 -12.10
CA SER A 35 33.65 -9.96 -10.82
C SER A 35 32.17 -9.80 -10.47
N ASP A 36 31.61 -10.78 -9.78
CA ASP A 36 30.21 -10.75 -9.34
C ASP A 36 29.91 -9.58 -8.41
N GLN A 37 30.88 -9.16 -7.61
CA GLN A 37 30.77 -7.97 -6.76
C GLN A 37 30.52 -6.70 -7.59
N GLN A 38 31.21 -6.55 -8.73
CA GLN A 38 30.99 -5.43 -9.64
C GLN A 38 29.60 -5.53 -10.28
N MET A 39 29.18 -6.71 -10.73
CA MET A 39 27.85 -6.92 -11.29
C MET A 39 26.72 -6.65 -10.29
N GLN A 40 26.93 -6.97 -9.01
CA GLN A 40 25.98 -6.64 -7.95
C GLN A 40 25.85 -5.13 -7.75
N LYS A 41 26.95 -4.38 -7.78
CA LYS A 41 26.93 -2.90 -7.74
C LYS A 41 26.15 -2.32 -8.94
N ILE A 42 26.34 -2.88 -10.13
CA ILE A 42 25.59 -2.45 -11.33
C ILE A 42 24.09 -2.73 -11.16
N ARG A 43 23.72 -3.95 -10.71
CA ARG A 43 22.32 -4.32 -10.44
C ARG A 43 21.67 -3.39 -9.42
N GLN A 44 22.36 -3.07 -8.33
CA GLN A 44 21.88 -2.11 -7.32
C GLN A 44 21.63 -0.72 -7.92
N LYS A 45 22.54 -0.23 -8.76
CA LYS A 45 22.36 1.07 -9.46
C LYS A 45 21.15 1.04 -10.38
N LEU A 46 20.95 -0.02 -11.16
CA LEU A 46 19.77 -0.15 -12.03
C LEU A 46 18.46 -0.14 -11.24
N LYS A 47 18.38 -0.93 -10.16
CA LYS A 47 17.22 -0.93 -9.26
C LYS A 47 16.96 0.45 -8.66
N SER A 48 18.00 1.15 -8.20
CA SER A 48 17.86 2.49 -7.62
C SER A 48 17.33 3.51 -8.63
N LYS A 49 17.72 3.41 -9.91
CA LYS A 49 17.21 4.28 -10.99
C LYS A 49 15.73 4.01 -11.29
N GLN A 50 15.36 2.73 -11.37
CA GLN A 50 13.97 2.33 -11.57
C GLN A 50 13.08 2.83 -10.43
N GLU A 51 13.48 2.61 -9.18
CA GLU A 51 12.75 3.10 -8.02
C GLU A 51 12.64 4.63 -7.99
N ALA A 52 13.68 5.36 -8.40
CA ALA A 52 13.65 6.81 -8.48
C ALA A 52 12.63 7.31 -9.52
N MET A 53 12.58 6.65 -10.68
CA MET A 53 11.61 6.93 -11.74
C MET A 53 10.18 6.68 -11.25
N GLU A 54 9.92 5.50 -10.67
CA GLU A 54 8.61 5.15 -10.12
C GLU A 54 8.16 6.11 -9.00
N ARG A 55 9.07 6.52 -8.12
CA ARG A 55 8.77 7.51 -7.06
C ARG A 55 8.37 8.85 -7.67
N SER A 56 9.04 9.29 -8.73
CA SER A 56 8.74 10.55 -9.41
C SER A 56 7.36 10.52 -10.07
N GLU A 57 7.00 9.40 -10.69
CA GLU A 57 5.69 9.19 -11.32
C GLU A 57 4.57 9.14 -10.27
N LYS A 58 4.75 8.36 -9.20
CA LYS A 58 3.82 8.31 -8.06
C LYS A 58 3.64 9.71 -7.45
N ALA A 59 4.70 10.50 -7.34
CA ALA A 59 4.62 11.88 -6.85
C ALA A 59 3.82 12.79 -7.80
N LYS A 60 4.01 12.66 -9.12
CA LYS A 60 3.20 13.38 -10.12
C LYS A 60 1.72 13.02 -10.02
N GLN A 61 1.40 11.72 -9.90
CA GLN A 61 0.03 11.23 -9.70
C GLN A 61 -0.60 11.79 -8.42
N LEU A 62 0.13 11.76 -7.29
CA LEU A 62 -0.33 12.33 -6.02
C LEU A 62 -0.58 13.84 -6.12
N ARG A 63 0.28 14.58 -6.83
CA ARG A 63 0.08 16.02 -7.07
C ARG A 63 -1.18 16.28 -7.91
N ALA A 64 -1.40 15.51 -8.98
CA ALA A 64 -2.59 15.62 -9.80
C ALA A 64 -3.86 15.33 -8.98
N MET A 65 -3.88 14.23 -8.22
CA MET A 65 -5.01 13.89 -7.34
C MET A 65 -5.30 14.99 -6.31
N ARG A 66 -4.27 15.61 -5.73
CA ARG A 66 -4.45 16.75 -4.81
C ARG A 66 -4.99 18.00 -5.50
N LYS A 67 -4.50 18.32 -6.70
CA LYS A 67 -4.96 19.48 -7.49
C LYS A 67 -6.44 19.37 -7.85
N TYR A 68 -6.88 18.20 -8.30
CA TYR A 68 -8.26 17.98 -8.73
C TYR A 68 -9.18 17.45 -7.63
N GLY A 69 -8.67 17.13 -6.44
CA GLY A 69 -9.43 16.48 -5.37
C GLY A 69 -10.71 17.20 -5.01
N LYS A 70 -10.67 18.53 -4.80
CA LYS A 70 -11.86 19.34 -4.48
C LYS A 70 -12.88 19.36 -5.63
N LYS A 71 -12.41 19.45 -6.89
CA LYS A 71 -13.25 19.43 -8.08
C LYS A 71 -13.95 18.08 -8.24
N VAL A 72 -13.21 16.98 -8.05
CA VAL A 72 -13.75 15.61 -8.10
C VAL A 72 -14.79 15.39 -7.00
N THR A 73 -14.55 15.87 -5.78
CA THR A 73 -15.54 15.73 -4.69
C THR A 73 -16.83 16.50 -4.97
N CYS A 74 -16.72 17.75 -5.47
CA CYS A 74 -17.88 18.58 -5.79
C CYS A 74 -18.65 18.01 -6.99
N CYS A 75 -17.95 17.67 -8.07
CA CYS A 75 -18.55 17.04 -9.25
C CYS A 75 -19.27 15.74 -8.90
N ARG A 76 -18.65 14.87 -8.07
CA ARG A 76 -19.28 13.62 -7.61
C ARG A 76 -20.55 13.86 -6.78
N TYR A 77 -20.60 14.93 -5.97
CA TYR A 77 -21.79 15.28 -5.20
C TYR A 77 -22.91 15.79 -6.11
N LEU A 78 -22.60 16.73 -7.01
CA LEU A 78 -23.57 17.25 -7.99
C LEU A 78 -24.12 16.15 -8.89
N LEU A 79 -23.27 15.23 -9.35
CA LEU A 79 -23.69 14.08 -10.16
C LEU A 79 -24.68 13.19 -9.41
N ARG A 80 -24.43 12.90 -8.12
CA ARG A 80 -25.36 12.12 -7.29
C ARG A 80 -26.72 12.81 -7.11
N LEU A 81 -26.72 14.12 -6.90
CA LEU A 81 -27.96 14.90 -6.81
C LEU A 81 -28.73 14.86 -8.13
N LYS A 82 -28.05 15.09 -9.26
CA LYS A 82 -28.67 15.02 -10.60
C LYS A 82 -29.29 13.65 -10.87
N ILE A 83 -28.57 12.56 -10.58
CA ILE A 83 -29.08 11.19 -10.71
C ILE A 83 -30.30 10.97 -9.80
N SER A 84 -30.24 11.45 -8.56
CA SER A 84 -31.36 11.32 -7.61
C SER A 84 -32.61 12.07 -8.08
N ILE A 85 -32.45 13.29 -8.61
CA ILE A 85 -33.55 14.09 -9.14
C ILE A 85 -34.11 13.46 -10.42
N PHE A 86 -33.25 12.99 -11.32
CA PHE A 86 -33.67 12.33 -12.56
C PHE A 86 -34.46 11.04 -12.28
N CYS A 87 -33.93 10.17 -11.42
CA CYS A 87 -34.60 8.92 -11.04
C CYS A 87 -35.91 9.18 -10.27
N GLY A 88 -35.89 10.14 -9.33
CA GLY A 88 -37.08 10.56 -8.59
C GLY A 88 -38.18 11.18 -9.47
N GLY A 89 -37.79 11.99 -10.44
CA GLY A 89 -38.70 12.58 -11.43
C GLY A 89 -39.28 11.52 -12.36
N SER A 90 -38.44 10.59 -12.84
CA SER A 90 -38.88 9.45 -13.64
C SER A 90 -39.90 8.60 -12.88
N CYS A 91 -39.61 8.18 -11.64
CA CYS A 91 -40.57 7.38 -10.86
C CYS A 91 -41.86 8.13 -10.52
N TYR A 92 -41.79 9.45 -10.31
CA TYR A 92 -42.97 10.30 -10.10
C TYR A 92 -43.86 10.35 -11.35
N ILE A 93 -43.26 10.55 -12.53
CA ILE A 93 -43.98 10.54 -13.82
C ILE A 93 -44.60 9.16 -14.07
N PHE A 94 -43.86 8.07 -13.84
CA PHE A 94 -44.40 6.70 -13.97
C PHE A 94 -45.55 6.43 -12.98
N ALA A 95 -45.45 6.92 -11.74
CA ALA A 95 -46.49 6.73 -10.73
C ALA A 95 -47.76 7.56 -11.00
N LEU A 96 -47.63 8.77 -11.56
CA LEU A 96 -48.76 9.66 -11.84
C LEU A 96 -49.43 9.41 -13.19
N ALA A 97 -48.64 9.15 -14.23
CA ALA A 97 -49.18 8.98 -15.56
C ALA A 97 -49.86 7.61 -15.75
N GLY A 98 -49.66 6.66 -14.83
CA GLY A 98 -50.22 5.31 -14.92
C GLY A 98 -49.80 4.53 -16.18
N LEU A 99 -48.95 5.11 -17.04
CA LEU A 99 -48.37 4.46 -18.20
C LEU A 99 -47.34 3.44 -17.70
N SER A 100 -47.78 2.19 -17.55
CA SER A 100 -46.90 1.03 -17.43
C SER A 100 -46.16 0.72 -18.75
N ASP A 101 -46.10 1.65 -19.68
CA ASP A 101 -45.79 1.36 -21.06
C ASP A 101 -44.78 2.37 -21.60
N LYS A 102 -43.51 2.13 -21.22
CA LYS A 102 -42.25 2.24 -22.00
C LYS A 102 -41.11 2.04 -21.01
N LEU A 103 -40.83 0.77 -20.70
CA LEU A 103 -39.68 0.32 -19.91
C LEU A 103 -38.37 0.44 -20.71
N ASP A 104 -38.08 1.61 -21.28
CA ASP A 104 -36.88 1.87 -22.09
C ASP A 104 -35.58 1.92 -21.24
N PHE A 105 -35.70 1.81 -19.92
CA PHE A 105 -34.56 1.64 -19.00
C PHE A 105 -34.20 0.16 -18.75
N LEU A 106 -35.05 -0.80 -19.15
CA LEU A 106 -34.84 -2.23 -18.91
C LEU A 106 -34.44 -3.03 -20.17
N ASP A 107 -34.61 -2.49 -21.37
CA ASP A 107 -34.44 -3.25 -22.62
C ASP A 107 -33.04 -3.18 -23.27
N GLU A 108 -32.09 -2.40 -22.72
CA GLU A 108 -30.73 -2.33 -23.32
C GLU A 108 -29.74 -3.42 -22.81
N GLU A 109 -30.19 -4.36 -21.98
CA GLU A 109 -29.41 -5.58 -21.67
C GLU A 109 -30.34 -6.78 -21.36
N GLN A 110 -30.91 -7.40 -22.39
CA GLN A 110 -31.34 -8.79 -22.29
C GLN A 110 -31.26 -9.49 -23.64
N THR A 111 -30.10 -10.08 -23.94
CA THR A 111 -30.03 -11.29 -24.78
C THR A 111 -30.15 -12.53 -23.88
N PRO A 112 -30.78 -13.62 -24.37
CA PRO A 112 -31.40 -14.63 -23.52
C PRO A 112 -30.38 -15.67 -23.05
N SER A 113 -30.55 -16.19 -21.83
CA SER A 113 -30.56 -17.65 -21.56
C SER A 113 -30.61 -17.96 -20.06
N GLN A 114 -31.73 -18.60 -19.67
CA GLN A 114 -31.86 -19.72 -18.74
C GLN A 114 -31.08 -19.72 -17.42
N GLY A 115 -31.83 -19.83 -16.31
CA GLY A 115 -31.25 -20.39 -15.09
C GLY A 115 -32.07 -20.16 -13.83
N ASN A 116 -33.20 -20.84 -13.72
CA ASN A 116 -33.96 -21.02 -12.47
C ASN A 116 -33.02 -21.39 -11.30
N LYS A 117 -33.09 -20.66 -10.17
CA LYS A 117 -32.92 -21.23 -8.83
C LYS A 117 -33.35 -20.26 -7.73
N LYS A 118 -34.46 -20.64 -7.07
CA LYS A 118 -34.91 -20.16 -5.76
C LYS A 118 -33.75 -20.23 -4.74
N GLY A 119 -33.51 -19.13 -4.03
CA GLY A 119 -32.56 -19.05 -2.93
C GLY A 119 -33.09 -18.09 -1.85
N SER A 120 -33.19 -18.60 -0.63
CA SER A 120 -33.92 -18.05 0.51
C SER A 120 -33.45 -16.68 1.00
N ALA A 121 -34.43 -15.87 1.42
CA ALA A 121 -34.22 -14.64 2.16
C ALA A 121 -33.60 -14.95 3.54
N SER A 122 -32.31 -14.64 3.70
CA SER A 122 -31.67 -14.58 5.02
C SER A 122 -31.67 -13.13 5.50
N GLN A 123 -32.42 -12.87 6.58
CA GLN A 123 -32.42 -11.62 7.34
C GLN A 123 -31.00 -11.18 7.66
N ARG A 124 -30.54 -10.11 7.00
CA ARG A 124 -29.29 -9.43 7.34
C ARG A 124 -29.46 -8.70 8.67
N THR A 125 -29.07 -9.36 9.75
CA THR A 125 -28.87 -8.71 11.05
C THR A 125 -27.92 -7.53 10.87
N LYS A 126 -28.36 -6.35 11.31
CA LYS A 126 -27.60 -5.09 11.23
C LYS A 126 -26.27 -5.25 11.98
N LYS A 127 -25.19 -5.55 11.25
CA LYS A 127 -23.83 -5.57 11.81
C LYS A 127 -23.54 -4.19 12.41
N GLY A 128 -23.43 -4.14 13.74
CA GLY A 128 -23.03 -2.95 14.48
C GLY A 128 -21.65 -2.43 14.05
N PRO A 129 -21.25 -1.23 14.53
CA PRO A 129 -20.04 -0.58 14.08
C PRO A 129 -18.78 -1.42 14.36
N ASN A 130 -17.92 -1.52 13.33
CA ASN A 130 -16.62 -2.20 13.34
C ASN A 130 -15.83 -1.99 14.65
N ALA A 131 -15.12 -3.02 15.16
CA ALA A 131 -14.31 -2.94 16.38
C ALA A 131 -13.32 -1.75 16.39
N LYS A 132 -12.74 -1.41 15.23
CA LYS A 132 -11.90 -0.21 15.08
C LYS A 132 -12.67 1.09 15.35
N ARG A 133 -13.97 1.13 15.02
CA ARG A 133 -14.87 2.25 15.29
C ARG A 133 -15.30 2.28 16.75
N ARG A 134 -15.52 1.11 17.40
CA ARG A 134 -15.78 1.04 18.85
C ARG A 134 -14.62 1.63 19.67
N TYR A 135 -13.38 1.23 19.38
CA TYR A 135 -12.20 1.80 20.04
C TYR A 135 -12.05 3.30 19.80
N LYS A 136 -12.30 3.77 18.57
CA LYS A 136 -12.25 5.20 18.26
C LYS A 136 -13.36 5.97 18.98
N ASN A 137 -14.57 5.43 19.08
CA ASN A 137 -15.65 6.05 19.82
C ASN A 137 -15.36 6.09 21.32
N GLN A 138 -14.73 5.05 21.88
CA GLN A 138 -14.30 5.06 23.28
C GLN A 138 -13.17 6.07 23.54
N LYS A 139 -12.19 6.11 22.64
CA LYS A 139 -11.01 6.99 22.78
C LYS A 139 -11.33 8.46 22.47
N PHE A 140 -12.26 8.71 21.55
CA PHE A 140 -12.51 10.03 21.00
C PHE A 140 -13.95 10.53 21.14
N GLY A 141 -14.88 9.74 21.66
CA GLY A 141 -16.31 10.04 21.60
C GLY A 141 -16.88 9.91 20.17
N PHE A 142 -18.20 10.01 20.03
CA PHE A 142 -18.84 10.09 18.72
C PHE A 142 -18.65 11.50 18.15
N GLY A 143 -17.93 11.64 17.03
CA GLY A 143 -17.64 12.94 16.41
C GLY A 143 -16.25 13.54 16.72
N GLY A 144 -15.38 12.81 17.43
CA GLY A 144 -14.01 13.27 17.73
C GLY A 144 -13.89 14.00 19.07
N LYS A 145 -12.67 13.97 19.62
CA LYS A 145 -12.36 14.35 21.02
C LYS A 145 -12.81 15.79 21.30
N LYS A 146 -13.83 15.95 22.16
CA LYS A 146 -14.12 17.24 22.78
C LYS A 146 -12.91 17.65 23.65
N LYS A 147 -12.51 18.92 23.54
CA LYS A 147 -11.40 19.54 24.30
C LYS A 147 -11.46 19.12 25.78
N GLY A 148 -10.31 18.82 26.40
CA GLY A 148 -10.24 18.53 27.84
C GLY A 148 -9.61 17.19 28.23
N SER A 149 -9.60 16.18 27.37
CA SER A 149 -9.04 14.85 27.70
C SER A 149 -7.51 14.77 27.91
N LYS A 150 -6.82 15.90 27.87
CA LYS A 150 -5.38 16.04 28.21
C LYS A 150 -5.17 16.92 29.45
N TRP A 151 -6.25 17.31 30.13
CA TRP A 151 -6.17 18.11 31.35
C TRP A 151 -6.01 17.17 32.53
N ASN A 152 -5.04 17.47 33.39
CA ASN A 152 -4.85 16.71 34.62
C ASN A 152 -6.02 17.03 35.57
N THR A 153 -6.82 16.03 35.90
CA THR A 153 -7.79 16.12 36.99
C THR A 153 -7.09 15.82 38.32
N LYS A 154 -7.62 16.32 39.44
CA LYS A 154 -7.08 16.08 40.79
C LYS A 154 -6.89 14.57 41.06
N GLU A 155 -7.82 13.75 40.60
CA GLU A 155 -7.74 12.29 40.67
C GLU A 155 -6.60 11.69 39.82
N SER A 156 -6.34 12.24 38.62
CA SER A 156 -5.25 11.80 37.74
C SER A 156 -3.85 12.18 38.23
N PHE A 157 -3.73 13.16 39.13
CA PHE A 157 -2.44 13.56 39.70
C PHE A 157 -1.98 12.59 40.80
N ASN A 158 -2.91 12.01 41.55
CA ASN A 158 -2.61 11.09 42.65
C ASN A 158 -2.54 9.61 42.21
N ASP A 159 -3.00 9.26 41.00
CA ASP A 159 -2.95 7.89 40.49
C ASP A 159 -1.57 7.52 39.93
N VAL A 160 -0.71 7.02 40.81
CA VAL A 160 0.62 6.45 40.48
C VAL A 160 0.57 4.94 40.19
N SER A 161 -0.62 4.31 40.15
CA SER A 161 -0.75 2.86 39.99
C SER A 161 -0.24 2.35 38.62
N SER A 162 -0.27 3.22 37.60
CA SER A 162 0.24 2.94 36.26
C SER A 162 1.78 3.04 36.14
N PHE A 163 2.47 3.55 37.17
CA PHE A 163 3.92 3.70 37.18
C PHE A 163 4.59 2.37 37.58
N GLN A 164 4.95 1.57 36.58
CA GLN A 164 5.76 0.37 36.79
C GLN A 164 7.24 0.73 36.92
N ALA A 165 7.70 0.97 38.16
CA ALA A 165 9.10 1.27 38.48
C ALA A 165 10.09 0.23 37.91
N LYS A 166 9.67 -1.04 37.79
CA LYS A 166 10.44 -2.17 37.23
C LYS A 166 10.80 -2.01 35.74
N VAL A 167 10.00 -1.25 34.98
CA VAL A 167 10.20 -1.01 33.54
C VAL A 167 10.88 0.34 33.29
N ALA A 168 10.58 1.34 34.13
CA ALA A 168 11.17 2.68 34.01
C ALA A 168 12.65 2.72 34.41
N HIS A 169 13.04 1.91 35.40
CA HIS A 169 14.43 1.71 35.79
C HIS A 169 14.73 0.23 35.67
N ASN A 170 15.57 -0.16 34.70
CA ASN A 170 16.04 -1.54 34.45
C ASN A 170 16.85 -2.11 35.63
N LYS A 171 16.24 -2.20 36.81
CA LYS A 171 16.84 -2.64 38.06
C LYS A 171 15.91 -3.67 38.71
N GLY A 172 15.68 -4.75 37.97
CA GLY A 172 15.15 -6.01 38.49
C GLY A 172 16.27 -7.06 38.54
N PRO A 173 16.16 -8.10 39.38
CA PRO A 173 17.23 -9.08 39.56
C PRO A 173 17.46 -9.84 38.25
N GLY A 174 18.63 -9.62 37.64
CA GLY A 174 19.00 -10.18 36.35
C GLY A 174 19.24 -11.69 36.47
N LYS A 175 18.25 -12.48 36.04
CA LYS A 175 18.46 -13.87 35.67
C LYS A 175 19.00 -13.90 34.24
N GLY A 176 20.20 -14.45 34.08
CA GLY A 176 20.97 -14.48 32.85
C GLY A 176 20.21 -15.04 31.66
N GLY A 177 20.41 -14.41 30.51
CA GLY A 177 19.90 -14.87 29.22
C GLY A 177 20.71 -14.22 28.11
N LYS A 178 21.76 -14.92 27.66
CA LYS A 178 22.44 -14.68 26.39
C LYS A 178 21.39 -14.51 25.28
N GLY A 179 21.27 -13.31 24.75
CA GLY A 179 20.27 -12.99 23.73
C GLY A 179 20.35 -11.54 23.30
N GLY A 180 21.49 -11.15 22.74
CA GLY A 180 21.75 -9.81 22.21
C GLY A 180 20.75 -9.43 21.13
N LYS A 181 19.62 -8.83 21.53
CA LYS A 181 18.76 -8.07 20.61
C LYS A 181 19.47 -6.78 20.27
N LYS A 182 20.11 -6.80 19.10
CA LYS A 182 20.65 -5.65 18.36
C LYS A 182 19.69 -4.46 18.52
N SER A 183 20.13 -3.47 19.29
CA SER A 183 19.43 -2.20 19.40
C SER A 183 19.43 -1.53 18.01
N LEU A 184 18.23 -1.41 17.43
CA LEU A 184 17.94 -0.57 16.27
C LEU A 184 18.67 0.78 16.39
N ASN A 185 19.57 1.06 15.43
CA ASN A 185 20.18 2.33 15.04
C ASN A 185 19.88 3.56 15.93
N LYS A 186 20.33 3.54 17.20
CA LYS A 186 20.43 4.76 18.00
C LYS A 186 21.72 5.47 17.59
N ARG A 187 21.58 6.67 17.02
CA ARG A 187 22.73 7.52 16.67
C ARG A 187 23.61 7.69 17.92
N PRO A 188 24.92 7.37 17.84
CA PRO A 188 25.81 7.56 18.97
C PRO A 188 25.87 9.03 19.38
N GLY A 189 26.06 9.27 20.68
CA GLY A 189 26.11 10.61 21.28
C GLY A 189 27.21 11.50 20.69
N LYS A 190 27.09 12.82 20.87
CA LYS A 190 27.95 13.84 20.24
C LYS A 190 29.46 13.58 20.44
N ARG A 191 29.88 13.22 21.66
CA ARG A 191 31.28 12.87 21.99
C ARG A 191 31.79 11.63 21.23
N ALA A 192 30.98 10.57 21.17
CA ALA A 192 31.35 9.35 20.45
C ALA A 192 31.53 9.60 18.94
N ARG A 193 30.71 10.49 18.36
CA ARG A 193 30.86 10.88 16.94
C ARG A 193 32.15 11.64 16.66
N GLN A 194 32.57 12.54 17.55
CA GLN A 194 33.84 13.26 17.40
C GLN A 194 35.03 12.30 17.45
N LYS A 195 35.02 11.35 18.39
CA LYS A 195 36.09 10.34 18.53
C LYS A 195 36.18 9.39 17.34
N MET A 196 35.07 9.05 16.68
CA MET A 196 35.10 8.27 15.44
C MET A 196 35.65 9.08 14.26
N LYS A 197 35.37 10.39 14.21
CA LYS A 197 35.88 11.27 13.15
C LYS A 197 37.39 11.46 13.22
N SER A 198 37.97 11.48 14.41
CA SER A 198 39.43 11.55 14.61
C SER A 198 40.15 10.21 14.36
N ARG A 199 39.41 9.10 14.30
CA ARG A 199 39.94 7.75 14.01
C ARG A 199 39.98 7.42 12.51
N ALA A 200 39.27 8.19 11.70
CA ALA A 200 39.19 8.02 10.24
C ALA A 200 40.11 8.99 9.48
N ARG A 201 40.88 9.81 10.20
CA ARG A 201 42.09 10.48 9.73
C ARG A 201 43.27 9.68 10.25
#